data_AF-A0A2E1APN6-F1
#
_entry.id   AF-A0A2E1APN6-F1
#
_cell.length_a   1.000
_cell.length_b   1.000
_cell.length_c   1.000
_cell.angle_alpha   90.00
_cell.angle_beta   90.00
_cell.angle_gamma   90.00
#
_symmetry.space_group_name_H-M   'P 1'
#
loop_
_entity.id
_entity.type
_entity.pdbx_description
1 polymer ?
#
loop_
_entity_poly.entity_id
_entity_poly.type
_entity_poly.pdbx_seq_one_letter_code
_entity_poly.pdbx_strand_id
1 'polypeptide(L)'
;MEEQQNVLTILKEIKTILGHQKKVMNVEDLAAYTGLSKSKIYKLTSLKLIPMSNNRHIRQIFFDKDTIDKWLMGDPNLSDEFLEERFNQQLQRNKNH
;
A
#
# COMPACT_ATOMS: atom_id res chain seq x y z
N MET A 1 -15.88 21.40 -32.12
CA MET A 1 -15.77 22.05 -30.80
C MET A 1 -16.33 21.14 -29.71
N GLU A 2 -17.62 20.82 -29.71
CA GLU A 2 -18.25 19.92 -28.71
C GLU A 2 -17.70 18.49 -28.75
N GLU A 3 -17.48 17.97 -29.95
CA GLU A 3 -16.90 16.63 -30.17
C GLU A 3 -15.45 16.53 -29.68
N GLN A 4 -14.65 17.59 -29.88
CA GLN A 4 -13.28 17.68 -29.36
C GLN A 4 -13.26 17.77 -27.83
N GLN A 5 -14.24 18.45 -27.23
CA GLN A 5 -14.37 18.54 -25.78
C GLN A 5 -14.74 17.18 -25.16
N ASN A 6 -15.64 16.43 -25.80
CA ASN A 6 -15.99 15.07 -25.37
C ASN A 6 -14.78 14.13 -25.47
N VAL A 7 -14.00 14.19 -26.55
CA VAL A 7 -12.77 13.40 -26.69
C VAL A 7 -11.78 13.72 -25.57
N LEU A 8 -11.59 15.01 -25.23
CA LEU A 8 -10.68 15.40 -24.14
C LEU A 8 -11.15 14.89 -22.76
N THR A 9 -12.46 14.88 -22.50
CA THR A 9 -13.02 14.34 -21.27
C THR A 9 -12.76 12.83 -21.16
N ILE A 10 -13.07 12.07 -22.22
CA ILE A 10 -12.83 10.62 -22.27
C ILE A 10 -11.34 10.30 -22.06
N LEU A 11 -10.44 11.08 -22.69
CA LEU A 11 -8.99 10.90 -22.51
C LEU A 11 -8.53 11.12 -21.06
N LYS A 12 -9.12 12.08 -20.34
CA LYS A 12 -8.84 12.30 -18.91
C LYS A 12 -9.33 11.15 -18.04
N GLU A 13 -10.51 10.61 -18.35
CA GLU A 13 -11.08 9.45 -17.64
C GLU A 13 -10.21 8.20 -17.87
N ILE A 14 -9.83 7.93 -19.12
CA ILE A 14 -8.92 6.82 -19.47
C ILE A 14 -7.59 6.97 -18.74
N LYS A 15 -6.98 8.17 -18.73
CA LYS A 15 -5.72 8.42 -18.03
C LYS A 15 -5.83 8.13 -16.53
N THR A 16 -6.96 8.49 -15.92
CA THR A 16 -7.25 8.19 -14.51
C THR A 16 -7.35 6.68 -14.28
N ILE A 17 -8.12 5.98 -15.10
CA ILE A 17 -8.29 4.51 -15.02
C ILE A 17 -6.96 3.78 -15.21
N LEU A 18 -6.17 4.17 -16.21
CA LEU A 18 -4.84 3.60 -16.46
C LEU A 18 -3.87 3.91 -15.30
N GLY A 19 -4.01 5.07 -14.66
CA GLY A 19 -3.27 5.41 -13.45
C GLY A 19 -3.54 4.46 -12.27
N HIS A 20 -4.73 3.84 -12.23
CA HIS A 20 -5.12 2.86 -11.21
C HIS A 20 -4.66 1.43 -11.55
N GLN A 21 -4.17 1.17 -12.76
CA GLN A 21 -3.59 -0.13 -13.17
C GLN A 21 -2.12 -0.30 -12.76
N LYS A 22 -1.55 0.63 -11.97
CA LYS A 22 -0.19 0.46 -11.46
C LYS A 22 -0.11 -0.84 -10.66
N LYS A 23 0.68 -1.79 -11.16
CA LYS A 23 0.98 -3.03 -10.45
C LYS A 23 1.81 -2.77 -9.17
N VAL A 24 2.62 -1.72 -9.19
CA VAL A 24 3.49 -1.32 -8.09
C VAL A 24 3.08 0.05 -7.57
N MET A 25 2.82 0.13 -6.28
CA MET A 25 2.48 1.34 -5.54
C MET A 25 3.66 1.80 -4.69
N ASN A 26 3.81 3.11 -4.54
CA ASN A 26 4.62 3.69 -3.46
C ASN A 26 3.72 4.02 -2.24
N VAL A 27 4.28 4.63 -1.19
CA VAL A 27 3.54 4.98 0.03
C VAL A 27 2.38 5.97 -0.24
N GLU A 28 2.55 6.90 -1.18
CA GLU A 28 1.49 7.86 -1.57
C GLU A 28 0.34 7.14 -2.27
N ASP A 29 0.68 6.30 -3.25
CA ASP A 29 -0.31 5.50 -3.98
C ASP A 29 -1.07 4.58 -3.01
N LEU A 30 -0.37 3.93 -2.08
CA LEU A 30 -0.98 3.03 -1.10
C LEU A 30 -1.88 3.76 -0.09
N ALA A 31 -1.48 4.95 0.37
CA ALA A 31 -2.31 5.77 1.25
C ALA A 31 -3.61 6.19 0.55
N ALA A 32 -3.51 6.61 -0.71
CA ALA A 32 -4.68 6.93 -1.53
C ALA A 32 -5.57 5.70 -1.79
N TYR A 33 -4.96 4.52 -1.96
CA TYR A 33 -5.67 3.28 -2.25
C TYR A 33 -6.40 2.69 -1.03
N THR A 34 -5.72 2.62 0.12
CA THR A 34 -6.23 1.95 1.33
C THR A 34 -6.99 2.88 2.27
N GLY A 35 -6.83 4.20 2.12
CA GLY A 35 -7.34 5.20 3.08
C GLY A 35 -6.55 5.25 4.39
N LEU A 36 -5.49 4.43 4.55
CA LEU A 36 -4.63 4.47 5.73
C LEU A 36 -3.73 5.70 5.73
N SER A 37 -3.46 6.24 6.91
CA SER A 37 -2.50 7.33 7.04
C SER A 37 -1.08 6.86 6.72
N LYS A 38 -0.26 7.75 6.14
CA LYS A 38 1.15 7.45 5.85
C LYS A 38 1.92 7.00 7.09
N SER A 39 1.64 7.61 8.26
CA SER A 39 2.26 7.21 9.52
C SER A 39 1.91 5.78 9.91
N LYS A 40 0.65 5.34 9.70
CA LYS A 40 0.25 3.94 9.93
C LYS A 40 0.96 3.01 8.95
N ILE A 41 1.05 3.37 7.66
CA ILE A 41 1.79 2.59 6.66
C ILE A 41 3.26 2.46 7.04
N TYR A 42 3.94 3.55 7.40
CA TYR A 42 5.34 3.52 7.82
C TYR A 42 5.53 2.64 9.06
N LYS A 43 4.63 2.73 10.05
CA LYS A 43 4.64 1.85 11.23
C LYS A 43 4.49 0.38 10.84
N LEU A 44 3.56 0.05 9.94
CA LEU A 44 3.38 -1.33 9.47
C LEU A 44 4.61 -1.84 8.71
N THR A 45 5.24 -0.99 7.88
CA THR A 45 6.44 -1.38 7.13
C THR A 45 7.66 -1.59 8.03
N SER A 46 7.88 -0.74 9.04
CA SER A 46 9.03 -0.91 9.95
C SER A 46 8.93 -2.19 10.78
N LEU A 47 7.70 -2.61 11.09
CA LEU A 47 7.38 -3.85 11.79
C LEU A 47 7.27 -5.06 10.86
N LYS A 48 7.39 -4.87 9.54
CA LYS A 48 7.18 -5.91 8.51
C LYS A 48 5.81 -6.60 8.60
N LEU A 49 4.78 -5.85 9.01
CA LEU A 49 3.39 -6.33 9.14
C LEU A 49 2.55 -6.11 7.88
N ILE A 50 3.06 -5.35 6.93
CA ILE A 50 2.46 -5.14 5.61
C ILE A 50 3.41 -5.70 4.53
N PRO A 51 2.90 -6.42 3.52
CA PRO A 51 3.71 -6.93 2.43
C PRO A 51 4.39 -5.77 1.70
N MET A 52 5.72 -5.78 1.66
CA MET A 52 6.50 -4.71 1.09
C MET A 52 7.75 -5.27 0.42
N SER A 53 8.22 -4.56 -0.61
CA SER A 53 9.45 -4.86 -1.30
C SER A 53 10.33 -3.61 -1.34
N ASN A 54 11.63 -3.79 -1.14
CA ASN A 54 12.62 -2.75 -1.30
C ASN A 54 13.60 -3.14 -2.40
N ASN A 55 13.92 -2.19 -3.28
CA ASN A 55 14.97 -2.37 -4.25
C ASN A 55 16.31 -2.01 -3.58
N ARG A 56 17.31 -2.89 -3.67
CA ARG A 56 18.65 -2.64 -3.07
C ARG A 56 19.30 -1.34 -3.55
N HIS A 57 18.91 -0.84 -4.72
CA HIS A 57 19.46 0.39 -5.31
C HIS A 57 18.59 1.63 -5.09
N ILE A 58 17.36 1.48 -4.56
CA ILE A 58 16.41 2.60 -4.38
C ILE A 58 15.98 2.65 -2.92
N ARG A 59 16.20 3.79 -2.26
CA ARG A 59 15.79 4.03 -0.86
C ARG A 59 14.28 4.28 -0.71
N GLN A 60 13.46 3.56 -1.46
CA GLN A 60 12.01 3.68 -1.44
C GLN A 60 11.38 2.30 -1.25
N ILE A 61 10.25 2.29 -0.55
CA ILE A 61 9.44 1.10 -0.32
C ILE A 61 8.36 1.04 -1.39
N PHE A 62 8.19 -0.15 -1.95
CA PHE A 62 7.19 -0.44 -2.97
C PHE A 62 6.26 -1.56 -2.50
N PHE A 63 5.04 -1.51 -3.01
CA PHE A 63 3.97 -2.44 -2.67
C PHE A 63 3.40 -3.01 -3.96
N ASP A 64 3.30 -4.33 -4.04
CA ASP A 64 2.61 -4.99 -5.16
C ASP A 64 1.11 -4.99 -4.88
N LYS A 65 0.32 -4.49 -5.85
CA LYS A 65 -1.13 -4.31 -5.68
C LYS A 65 -1.84 -5.63 -5.40
N ASP A 66 -1.55 -6.68 -6.17
CA ASP A 66 -2.22 -7.99 -6.00
C ASP A 66 -1.93 -8.58 -4.62
N THR A 67 -0.71 -8.35 -4.10
CA THR A 67 -0.31 -8.79 -2.76
C THR A 67 -1.03 -7.99 -1.67
N ILE A 68 -1.15 -6.67 -1.84
CA ILE A 68 -1.89 -5.81 -0.91
C ILE A 68 -3.38 -6.14 -0.92
N ASP A 69 -3.99 -6.40 -2.08
CA ASP A 69 -5.40 -6.76 -2.19
C ASP A 69 -5.72 -8.03 -1.38
N LYS A 70 -4.86 -9.06 -1.49
CA LYS A 70 -4.97 -10.29 -0.68
C LYS A 70 -4.81 -10.03 0.81
N TRP A 71 -3.83 -9.20 1.17
CA TRP A 71 -3.59 -8.79 2.54
C TRP A 71 -4.84 -8.08 3.10
N LEU A 72 -5.39 -7.08 2.41
CA LEU A 72 -6.60 -6.36 2.83
C LEU A 72 -7.82 -7.28 3.01
N MET A 73 -7.92 -8.34 2.22
CA MET A 73 -8.97 -9.36 2.35
C MET A 73 -8.77 -10.31 3.55
N GLY A 74 -7.74 -10.07 4.38
CA GLY A 74 -7.46 -10.83 5.59
C GLY A 74 -6.73 -12.14 5.34
N ASP A 75 -6.06 -12.29 4.19
CA ASP A 75 -5.28 -13.48 3.88
C ASP A 75 -3.76 -13.17 3.94
N PRO A 76 -3.04 -13.60 5.00
CA PRO A 76 -3.50 -14.27 6.21
C PRO A 76 -3.95 -13.28 7.31
N ASN A 77 -4.81 -13.75 8.23
CA ASN A 77 -5.56 -12.96 9.24
C ASN A 77 -4.82 -11.73 9.80
N LEU A 78 -5.40 -10.54 9.59
CA LEU A 78 -4.84 -9.23 9.99
C LEU A 78 -5.75 -8.45 10.95
N SER A 79 -6.55 -9.13 11.78
CA SER A 79 -7.35 -8.43 12.78
C SER A 79 -6.46 -7.45 13.58
N ASP A 80 -7.03 -6.32 14.02
CA ASP A 80 -6.29 -5.35 14.84
C ASP A 80 -5.66 -6.04 16.07
N GLU A 81 -6.35 -7.03 16.63
CA GLU A 81 -5.87 -7.90 17.71
C GLU A 81 -4.63 -8.71 17.30
N PHE A 82 -4.63 -9.36 16.12
CA PHE A 82 -3.46 -10.07 15.61
C PHE A 82 -2.27 -9.13 15.33
N LEU A 83 -2.54 -7.94 14.77
CA LEU A 83 -1.51 -6.94 14.53
C LEU A 83 -0.91 -6.41 15.84
N GLU A 84 -1.74 -6.23 16.88
CA GLU A 84 -1.32 -5.79 18.21
C GLU A 84 -0.53 -6.88 18.95
N GLU A 85 -0.95 -8.14 18.87
CA GLU A 85 -0.19 -9.28 19.41
C GLU A 85 1.19 -9.40 18.74
N ARG A 86 1.24 -9.34 17.41
CA ARG A 86 2.51 -9.37 16.67
C ARG A 86 3.41 -8.19 17.01
N PHE A 87 2.83 -7.01 17.19
CA PHE A 87 3.55 -5.82 17.63
C PHE A 87 4.17 -6.02 19.02
N ASN A 88 3.39 -6.52 19.97
CA ASN A 88 3.85 -6.80 21.33
C ASN A 88 4.97 -7.85 21.35
N GLN A 89 4.86 -8.90 20.54
CA GLN A 89 5.92 -9.92 20.41
C GLN A 89 7.24 -9.33 19.88
N GLN A 90 7.19 -8.42 18.90
CA GLN A 90 8.40 -7.75 18.39
C GLN A 90 9.06 -6.84 19.42
N LEU A 91 8.27 -6.09 20.19
CA LEU A 91 8.81 -5.25 21.28
C LEU A 91 9.52 -6.07 22.36
N GLN A 92 8.96 -7.22 22.72
CA GLN A 92 9.61 -8.13 23.69
C GLN A 92 10.92 -8.69 23.14
N ARG A 93 10.98 -9.02 21.85
CA ARG A 93 12.20 -9.56 21.22
C ARG A 93 13.34 -8.55 21.21
N ASN A 94 13.04 -7.26 21.07
CA ASN A 94 14.03 -6.18 21.09
C ASN A 94 14.46 -5.77 22.51
N LYS A 95 13.74 -6.18 23.56
CA LYS A 95 14.12 -5.94 24.97
C LYS A 95 15.10 -6.97 25.54
N ASN A 96 15.24 -8.12 24.88
CA ASN A 96 16.10 -9.22 25.30
C ASN A 96 17.46 -9.24 24.58
N HIS A 97 17.81 -8.15 23.90
CA HIS A 97 19.11 -7.87 23.30
C HIS A 97 19.67 -6.58 23.91
#